data_AF-A0A2W4QFX1-F1
#
_entry.id   AF-A0A2W4QFX1-F1
#
_cell.length_a   1.000
_cell.length_b   1.000
_cell.length_c   1.000
_cell.angle_alpha   90.00
_cell.angle_beta   90.00
_cell.angle_gamma   90.00
#
_symmetry.space_group_name_H-M   'P 1'
#
loop_
_entity.id
_entity.type
_entity.pdbx_description
1 polymer ?
#
loop_
_entity_poly.entity_id
_entity_poly.type
_entity_poly.pdbx_seq_one_letter_code
_entity_poly.pdbx_strand_id
1 'polypeptide(L)'
;MALRTIPIRRSGNRPNLFMGGDREMVMFSGLLAFILIVVAQDTRALVVGIVLWVAALYTLRSLAKEDPRMRFVYFSNRRYKSYYPARSTPFRVNFAGPNEPKESAVEWLLSLFEK
;
A
#
# COMPACT_ATOMS: atom_id res chain seq x y z
N MET A 1 42.71 -2.19 20.60
CA MET A 1 41.69 -3.22 20.30
C MET A 1 41.23 -3.01 18.86
N ALA A 2 41.52 -3.94 17.95
CA ALA A 2 41.15 -3.81 16.54
C ALA A 2 39.65 -4.10 16.34
N LEU A 3 38.94 -3.25 15.59
CA LEU A 3 37.53 -3.48 15.25
C LEU A 3 37.41 -4.74 14.38
N ARG A 4 36.62 -5.71 14.84
CA ARG A 4 36.32 -6.94 14.09
C ARG A 4 35.26 -6.63 13.04
N THR A 5 35.65 -6.59 11.76
CA THR A 5 34.71 -6.37 10.65
C THR A 5 34.08 -7.68 10.23
N ILE A 6 32.76 -7.81 10.39
CA ILE A 6 31.99 -8.98 9.93
C ILE A 6 31.34 -8.62 8.59
N PRO A 7 31.55 -9.38 7.51
CA PRO A 7 30.94 -9.08 6.22
C PRO A 7 29.42 -9.29 6.29
N ILE A 8 28.65 -8.23 6.05
CA ILE A 8 27.18 -8.29 5.97
C ILE A 8 26.80 -8.98 4.66
N ARG A 9 26.29 -10.22 4.74
CA ARG A 9 25.89 -10.99 3.55
C ARG A 9 24.54 -10.51 3.01
N ARG A 10 24.51 -10.10 1.73
CA ARG A 10 23.29 -9.69 1.00
C ARG A 10 22.24 -10.79 0.81
N SER A 11 22.42 -12.01 1.34
CA SER A 11 21.42 -13.08 1.28
C SER A 11 20.25 -12.86 2.23
N GLY A 12 20.48 -12.22 3.39
CA GLY A 12 19.43 -12.01 4.41
C GLY A 12 18.46 -10.85 4.14
N ASN A 13 18.83 -9.89 3.28
CA ASN A 13 18.01 -8.71 2.97
C ASN A 13 17.33 -8.78 1.59
N ARG A 14 17.24 -9.98 0.99
CA ARG A 14 16.55 -10.13 -0.30
C ARG A 14 15.04 -10.22 -0.06
N PRO A 15 14.23 -9.38 -0.71
CA PRO A 15 12.78 -9.55 -0.68
C PRO A 15 12.44 -10.89 -1.35
N ASN A 16 11.57 -11.68 -0.71
CA ASN A 16 11.23 -13.01 -1.16
C ASN A 16 10.05 -12.94 -2.16
N LEU A 17 10.34 -12.54 -3.39
CA LEU A 17 9.33 -12.37 -4.46
C LEU A 17 8.84 -13.74 -4.94
N PHE A 18 7.54 -13.87 -5.18
CA PHE A 18 6.93 -15.07 -5.75
C PHE A 18 6.61 -14.83 -7.23
N MET A 19 7.15 -15.65 -8.14
CA MET A 19 7.02 -15.49 -9.60
C MET A 19 7.41 -14.09 -10.14
N GLY A 20 8.24 -13.35 -9.40
CA GLY A 20 8.64 -11.99 -9.76
C GLY A 20 7.63 -10.91 -9.38
N GLY A 21 6.66 -11.22 -8.50
CA GLY A 21 5.73 -10.28 -7.86
C GLY A 21 5.78 -10.39 -6.32
N ASP A 22 5.08 -9.49 -5.62
CA ASP A 22 4.85 -9.62 -4.17
C ASP A 22 4.00 -10.87 -3.91
N ARG A 23 4.47 -11.77 -3.03
CA ARG A 23 3.89 -13.10 -2.80
C ARG A 23 2.42 -13.04 -2.44
N GLU A 24 2.08 -12.16 -1.50
CA GLU A 24 0.71 -12.05 -0.99
C GLU A 24 -0.23 -11.59 -2.11
N MET A 25 0.18 -10.59 -2.89
CA MET A 25 -0.63 -10.03 -3.97
C MET A 25 -0.84 -11.02 -5.11
N VAL A 26 0.20 -11.79 -5.48
CA VAL A 26 0.09 -12.84 -6.49
C VAL A 26 -0.89 -13.92 -6.02
N MET A 27 -0.78 -14.37 -4.76
CA MET A 27 -1.71 -15.37 -4.19
C MET A 27 -3.16 -14.86 -4.15
N PHE A 28 -3.39 -13.61 -3.73
CA PHE A 28 -4.73 -13.02 -3.71
C PHE A 28 -5.33 -12.88 -5.11
N SER A 29 -4.54 -12.47 -6.11
CA SER A 29 -5.03 -12.35 -7.49
C SER A 29 -5.45 -13.69 -8.08
N GLY A 30 -4.68 -14.76 -7.82
CA GLY A 30 -5.03 -16.12 -8.25
C GLY A 30 -6.28 -16.65 -7.56
N LEU A 31 -6.41 -16.37 -6.26
CA LEU A 31 -7.60 -16.75 -5.50
C LEU A 31 -8.86 -16.02 -6.02
N LEU A 32 -8.78 -14.71 -6.28
CA LEU A 32 -9.91 -13.95 -6.83
C LEU A 32 -10.30 -14.43 -8.24
N ALA A 33 -9.32 -14.70 -9.10
CA ALA A 33 -9.58 -15.26 -10.43
C ALA A 33 -10.24 -16.64 -10.34
N PHE A 34 -9.77 -17.49 -9.43
CA PHE A 34 -10.36 -18.81 -9.20
C PHE A 34 -11.81 -18.71 -8.71
N ILE A 35 -12.09 -17.84 -7.73
CA ILE A 35 -13.45 -17.58 -7.25
C ILE A 35 -14.34 -17.11 -8.41
N LEU A 36 -13.86 -16.17 -9.23
CA LEU A 36 -14.63 -15.64 -10.35
C LEU A 36 -15.03 -16.75 -11.35
N ILE A 37 -14.11 -17.66 -11.67
CA ILE A 37 -14.38 -18.78 -12.59
C ILE A 37 -15.41 -19.74 -11.99
N VAL A 38 -15.25 -20.09 -10.71
CA VAL A 38 -16.14 -21.04 -10.02
C VAL A 38 -17.54 -20.46 -9.82
N VAL A 39 -17.66 -19.16 -9.53
CA VAL A 39 -18.97 -18.50 -9.30
C VAL A 39 -19.75 -18.35 -10.61
N ALA A 40 -19.09 -18.06 -11.71
CA ALA A 40 -19.78 -17.84 -12.98
C ALA A 40 -20.21 -19.14 -13.68
N GLN A 41 -19.48 -20.25 -13.48
CA GLN A 41 -19.75 -21.58 -14.09
C GLN A 41 -19.99 -21.57 -15.61
N ASP A 42 -19.48 -20.56 -16.31
CA ASP A 42 -19.75 -20.32 -17.72
C ASP A 42 -18.47 -20.45 -18.56
N THR A 43 -18.56 -21.01 -19.76
CA THR A 43 -17.38 -21.20 -20.63
C THR A 43 -16.72 -19.88 -21.02
N ARG A 44 -17.54 -18.84 -21.21
CA ARG A 44 -17.07 -17.46 -21.47
C ARG A 44 -16.35 -16.88 -20.25
N ALA A 45 -16.88 -17.13 -19.06
CA ALA A 45 -16.29 -16.65 -17.82
C ALA A 45 -14.93 -17.31 -17.53
N LEU A 46 -14.74 -18.56 -17.94
CA LEU A 46 -13.43 -19.23 -17.84
C LEU A 46 -12.37 -18.52 -18.69
N VAL A 47 -12.68 -18.19 -19.95
CA VAL A 47 -11.75 -17.48 -20.84
C VAL A 47 -11.43 -16.10 -20.27
N VAL A 48 -12.46 -15.34 -19.85
CA VAL A 48 -12.29 -14.01 -19.26
C VAL A 48 -11.48 -14.08 -17.97
N GLY A 49 -11.75 -15.06 -17.10
CA GLY A 49 -11.04 -15.25 -15.84
C GLY A 49 -9.55 -15.55 -16.03
N ILE A 50 -9.22 -16.42 -17.00
CA ILE A 50 -7.81 -16.74 -17.32
C ILE A 50 -7.10 -15.51 -17.90
N VAL A 51 -7.72 -14.80 -18.85
CA VAL A 51 -7.13 -13.58 -19.44
C VAL A 51 -6.90 -12.52 -18.36
N LEU A 52 -7.88 -12.31 -17.49
CA LEU A 52 -7.77 -11.37 -16.38
C LEU A 52 -6.66 -11.79 -15.41
N TRP A 53 -6.55 -13.08 -15.10
CA TRP A 53 -5.49 -13.60 -14.22
C TRP A 53 -4.09 -13.39 -14.81
N VAL A 54 -3.89 -13.69 -16.10
CA VAL A 54 -2.61 -13.47 -16.78
C VAL A 54 -2.27 -11.98 -16.84
N ALA A 55 -3.26 -11.12 -17.12
CA ALA A 55 -3.08 -9.68 -17.09
C ALA A 55 -2.68 -9.18 -15.70
N ALA A 56 -3.31 -9.69 -14.64
CA ALA A 56 -2.96 -9.38 -13.25
C ALA A 56 -1.54 -9.84 -12.90
N LEU A 57 -1.12 -11.03 -13.34
CA LEU A 57 0.26 -11.50 -13.15
C LEU A 57 1.27 -10.61 -13.89
N TYR A 58 0.94 -10.16 -15.10
CA TYR A 58 1.80 -9.26 -15.87
C TYR A 58 2.00 -7.91 -15.16
N THR A 59 0.91 -7.30 -14.67
CA THR A 59 0.99 -6.02 -13.96
C THR A 59 1.75 -6.15 -12.65
N LEU A 60 1.47 -7.19 -11.85
CA LEU A 60 2.20 -7.49 -10.61
C LEU A 60 3.69 -7.72 -10.83
N ARG A 61 4.06 -8.39 -11.94
CA ARG A 61 5.44 -8.61 -12.32
C ARG A 61 6.13 -7.33 -12.79
N SER A 62 5.43 -6.44 -13.48
CA SER A 62 5.97 -5.13 -13.85
C SER A 62 6.22 -4.28 -12.60
N LEU A 63 5.26 -4.25 -11.67
CA LEU A 63 5.34 -3.48 -10.44
C LEU A 63 6.52 -3.89 -9.54
N ALA A 64 6.74 -5.19 -9.42
CA ALA A 64 7.81 -5.72 -8.57
C ALA A 64 9.21 -5.58 -9.19
N LYS A 65 9.32 -5.28 -10.50
CA LYS A 65 10.59 -4.85 -11.11
C LYS A 65 10.96 -3.43 -10.67
N GLU A 66 9.97 -2.56 -10.50
CA GLU A 66 10.19 -1.17 -10.05
C GLU A 66 10.50 -1.14 -8.56
N ASP A 67 9.60 -1.69 -7.72
CA ASP A 67 9.78 -1.68 -6.27
C ASP A 67 9.22 -2.94 -5.58
N PRO A 68 10.08 -3.82 -5.06
CA PRO A 68 9.65 -5.03 -4.35
C PRO A 68 8.80 -4.81 -3.09
N ARG A 69 8.84 -3.61 -2.51
CA ARG A 69 8.12 -3.26 -1.27
C ARG A 69 7.04 -2.19 -1.47
N MET A 70 6.56 -2.00 -2.70
CA MET A 70 5.64 -0.92 -3.06
C MET A 70 4.38 -0.88 -2.18
N ARG A 71 3.86 -2.06 -1.79
CA ARG A 71 2.69 -2.19 -0.89
C ARG A 71 2.85 -1.41 0.41
N PHE A 72 3.97 -1.62 1.11
CA PHE A 72 4.19 -1.00 2.42
C PHE A 72 4.32 0.52 2.29
N VAL A 73 5.01 0.98 1.25
CA VAL A 73 5.14 2.40 0.94
C VAL A 73 3.78 3.01 0.60
N TYR A 74 2.94 2.31 -0.15
CA TYR A 74 1.59 2.77 -0.51
C TYR A 74 0.67 2.93 0.71
N PHE A 75 0.65 1.94 1.61
CA PHE A 75 -0.13 2.05 2.86
C PHE A 75 0.36 3.18 3.75
N SER A 76 1.68 3.37 3.84
CA SER A 76 2.27 4.48 4.58
C SER A 76 1.94 5.82 3.93
N ASN A 77 2.06 5.94 2.61
CA ASN A 77 1.73 7.16 1.86
C ASN A 77 0.27 7.58 2.07
N ARG A 78 -0.67 6.62 2.12
CA ARG A 78 -2.08 6.89 2.40
C ARG A 78 -2.34 7.33 3.85
N ARG A 79 -1.51 6.89 4.80
CA ARG A 79 -1.63 7.26 6.22
C ARG A 79 -0.99 8.62 6.52
N TYR A 80 0.05 9.00 5.80
CA TYR A 80 0.75 10.26 6.04
C TYR A 80 -0.05 11.46 5.52
N LYS A 81 0.12 12.60 6.21
CA LYS A 81 -0.45 13.87 5.74
C LYS A 81 0.20 14.25 4.41
N SER A 82 -0.60 14.78 3.50
CA SER A 82 -0.12 15.27 2.20
C SER A 82 0.98 16.34 2.32
N TYR A 83 1.00 17.06 3.43
CA TYR A 83 2.03 18.05 3.71
C TYR A 83 2.55 17.91 5.14
N TYR A 84 3.83 17.62 5.26
CA TYR A 84 4.58 17.72 6.51
C TYR A 84 5.41 19.01 6.48
N PRO A 85 5.10 20.03 7.32
CA PRO A 85 5.93 21.21 7.38
C PRO A 85 7.34 20.84 7.86
N ALA A 86 8.36 21.33 7.16
CA ALA A 86 9.78 21.05 7.45
C ALA A 86 10.28 21.77 8.72
N ARG A 87 9.60 21.63 9.86
CA ARG A 87 9.96 22.32 11.11
C ARG A 87 9.96 21.39 12.31
N SER A 88 11.12 21.34 12.97
CA SER A 88 11.53 20.35 13.97
C SER A 88 11.58 20.89 15.40
N THR A 89 10.75 21.87 15.77
CA THR A 89 10.77 22.40 17.15
C THR A 89 9.73 21.67 18.01
N PRO A 90 10.14 21.01 19.12
CA PRO A 90 9.27 20.20 19.97
C PRO A 90 8.08 20.94 20.60
N PHE A 91 8.20 22.26 20.77
CA PHE A 91 7.24 23.08 21.53
C PHE A 91 6.15 23.73 20.68
N ARG A 92 6.13 23.47 19.36
CA ARG A 92 5.17 24.13 18.47
C ARG A 92 3.94 23.27 18.28
N VAL A 93 2.79 23.80 18.66
CA VAL A 93 1.48 23.29 18.25
C VAL A 93 1.33 23.55 16.75
N ASN A 94 1.36 22.50 15.94
CA ASN A 94 1.10 22.60 14.52
C ASN A 94 -0.42 22.73 14.33
N PHE A 95 -0.92 23.95 14.12
CA PHE A 95 -2.25 24.16 13.54
C PHE A 95 -2.31 23.33 12.26
N ALA A 96 -3.30 22.47 12.11
CA ALA A 96 -3.21 21.49 11.04
C ALA A 96 -3.20 22.14 9.66
N GLY A 97 -2.49 21.46 8.77
CA GLY A 97 -2.66 21.66 7.35
C GLY A 97 -4.11 21.40 6.92
N PRO A 98 -4.44 21.65 5.64
CA PRO A 98 -5.83 21.79 5.11
C PRO A 98 -6.81 20.62 5.32
N ASN A 99 -6.42 19.57 6.04
CA ASN A 99 -7.07 18.28 6.13
C ASN A 99 -7.41 17.89 7.61
N GLU A 100 -7.51 18.85 8.54
CA GLU A 100 -8.01 18.56 9.90
C GLU A 100 -9.50 18.14 9.90
N PRO A 101 -9.96 17.30 10.85
CA PRO A 101 -11.33 16.82 10.87
C PRO A 101 -12.29 18.01 10.99
N LYS A 102 -13.36 18.00 10.19
CA LYS A 102 -14.44 18.99 10.22
C LYS A 102 -15.21 19.03 11.54
N GLU A 103 -14.80 18.25 12.54
CA GLU A 103 -15.42 18.17 13.86
C GLU A 103 -15.29 19.51 14.62
N SER A 104 -14.19 20.25 14.44
CA SER A 104 -14.08 21.63 14.95
C SER A 104 -15.00 22.62 14.23
N ALA A 105 -15.34 22.38 12.95
CA ALA A 105 -16.28 23.19 12.21
C ALA A 105 -17.74 22.89 12.61
N VAL A 106 -18.05 21.63 12.96
CA VAL A 106 -19.37 21.24 13.49
C VAL A 106 -19.57 21.82 14.89
N GLU A 107 -18.58 21.73 15.78
CA GLU A 107 -18.64 22.40 17.09
C GLU A 107 -18.73 23.92 16.97
N TRP A 108 -18.00 24.51 16.02
CA TRP A 108 -18.11 25.95 15.72
C TRP A 108 -19.50 26.33 15.20
N LEU A 109 -20.09 25.54 14.31
CA LEU A 109 -21.45 25.77 13.79
C LEU A 109 -22.51 25.61 14.89
N LEU A 110 -22.38 24.62 15.75
CA LEU A 110 -23.27 24.43 16.90
C LEU A 110 -23.17 25.63 17.87
N SER A 111 -21.96 26.16 18.10
CA SER A 111 -21.78 27.38 18.91
C SER A 111 -22.37 28.65 18.29
N LEU A 112 -22.55 28.68 16.97
CA LEU A 112 -23.15 29.80 16.24
C LEU A 112 -24.68 29.76 16.30
N PHE A 113 -25.27 28.57 16.39
CA PHE A 113 -26.73 28.38 16.50
C PHE A 113 -27.26 28.45 17.93
N GLU A 114 -26.39 28.38 18.94
CA GLU A 114 -26.75 28.37 20.37
C GLU A 114 -26.66 29.75 21.06
N LYS A 115 -26.43 30.83 20.28
CA LYS A 115 -26.50 32.23 20.71
C LYS A 115 -27.78 32.90 20.25
#